data_AF-A0A1M4XAP9-F1
#
_entry.id   AF-A0A1M4XAP9-F1
#
_cell.length_a   1.000
_cell.length_b   1.000
_cell.length_c   1.000
_cell.angle_alpha   90.00
_cell.angle_beta   90.00
_cell.angle_gamma   90.00
#
_symmetry.space_group_name_H-M   'P 1'
#
loop_
_entity.id
_entity.type
_entity.pdbx_description
1 polymer ?
#
loop_
_entity_poly.entity_id
_entity_poly.type
_entity_poly.pdbx_seq_one_letter_code
_entity_poly.pdbx_strand_id
1 'polypeptide(L)' 'MVKRLDTILNYIIGSLIGVSIGYSIYKYFDYINHPDLYEVKSAPWYTSIQIQGFVIFIIIAIAIFLKIAIKKKMRND' A
#
# COMPACT_ATOMS: atom_id res chain seq x y z
N MET A 1 10.77 24.36 2.51
CA MET A 1 10.14 23.53 1.45
C MET A 1 10.21 22.04 1.75
N VAL A 2 11.39 21.50 2.09
CA VAL A 2 11.56 20.04 2.32
C VAL A 2 10.77 19.48 3.50
N LYS A 3 10.63 20.21 4.62
CA LYS A 3 9.77 19.78 5.75
C LYS A 3 8.32 19.53 5.30
N ARG A 4 7.78 20.37 4.41
CA ARG A 4 6.42 20.18 3.85
C ARG A 4 6.35 18.94 2.95
N LEU A 5 7.37 18.69 2.13
CA LEU A 5 7.45 17.47 1.32
C LEU A 5 7.53 16.20 2.18
N ASP A 6 8.31 16.22 3.26
CA ASP A 6 8.40 15.09 4.20
C ASP A 6 7.05 14.79 4.86
N THR A 7 6.32 15.84 5.26
CA THR A 7 4.96 15.73 5.80
C THR A 7 3.98 15.16 4.77
N ILE A 8 4.00 15.64 3.52
CA ILE A 8 3.15 15.11 2.44
C ILE A 8 3.45 13.63 2.18
N LEU A 9 4.73 13.25 2.11
CA LEU A 9 5.16 11.86 1.95
C LEU A 9 4.65 10.97 3.09
N ASN A 10 4.67 11.44 4.33
CA ASN A 10 4.13 10.69 5.47
C ASN A 10 2.62 10.48 5.35
N TYR A 11 1.87 11.51 4.94
CA TYR A 11 0.43 11.38 4.72
C TYR A 11 0.10 10.39 3.60
N ILE A 12 0.86 10.43 2.50
CA ILE A 12 0.70 9.48 1.39
C ILE A 12 0.95 8.05 1.89
N ILE A 13 2.07 7.79 2.57
CA ILE A 13 2.39 6.46 3.11
C ILE A 13 1.29 5.97 4.07
N GLY A 14 0.86 6.82 5.01
CA GLY A 14 -0.20 6.47 5.96
C GLY A 14 -1.53 6.17 5.26
N SER A 15 -1.91 6.96 4.26
CA SER A 15 -3.14 6.74 3.49
C SER A 15 -3.10 5.44 2.69
N LEU A 16 -1.96 5.10 2.07
CA LEU A 16 -1.79 3.86 1.31
C LEU A 16 -1.89 2.63 2.21
N ILE A 17 -1.29 2.69 3.40
CA ILE A 17 -1.40 1.62 4.40
C ILE A 17 -2.87 1.48 4.84
N GLY A 18 -3.56 2.58 5.14
CA GLY A 18 -4.97 2.55 5.53
C GLY A 18 -5.87 1.94 4.46
N VAL A 19 -5.71 2.33 3.20
CA VAL A 19 -6.43 1.77 2.06
C VAL A 19 -6.14 0.27 1.91
N SER A 20 -4.89 -0.15 2.06
CA SER A 20 -4.50 -1.57 1.98
C SER A 20 -5.22 -2.43 3.03
N ILE A 21 -5.26 -1.94 4.27
CA ILE A 21 -5.92 -2.64 5.39
C ILE A 21 -7.42 -2.70 5.13
N GLY A 22 -8.03 -1.57 4.76
CA GLY A 22 -9.46 -1.49 4.46
C GLY A 22 -9.87 -2.42 3.33
N TYR A 23 -9.10 -2.47 2.24
CA TYR A 23 -9.35 -3.38 1.13
C TYR A 23 -9.23 -4.85 1.55
N SER A 24 -8.22 -5.19 2.35
CA SER A 24 -8.01 -6.56 2.83
C SER A 24 -9.18 -7.04 3.68
N ILE A 25 -9.66 -6.19 4.61
CA ILE A 25 -10.83 -6.47 5.46
C ILE A 25 -12.09 -6.60 4.59
N TYR A 26 -12.30 -5.66 3.66
CA TYR A 26 -13.44 -5.70 2.75
C TYR A 26 -13.46 -7.00 1.96
N LYS A 27 -12.33 -7.40 1.36
CA LYS A 27 -12.23 -8.64 0.59
C LYS A 27 -12.45 -9.90 1.42
N TYR A 28 -12.01 -9.90 2.67
CA TYR A 28 -12.27 -10.99 3.60
C TYR A 28 -13.77 -11.16 3.86
N PHE A 29 -14.48 -10.07 4.18
CA PHE A 29 -15.93 -10.12 4.40
C PHE A 29 -16.70 -10.46 3.12
N ASP A 30 -16.27 -9.92 1.98
CA ASP A 30 -16.86 -10.22 0.67
C ASP A 30 -16.77 -11.72 0.35
N TYR A 31 -15.63 -12.36 0.64
CA TYR A 31 -15.46 -13.81 0.49
C TYR A 31 -16.36 -14.62 1.43
N ILE A 32 -16.46 -14.23 2.71
CA ILE A 32 -17.30 -14.95 3.68
C ILE A 32 -18.79 -14.89 3.28
N ASN A 33 -19.25 -13.75 2.77
CA ASN A 33 -20.65 -13.56 2.39
C ASN A 33 -20.99 -14.19 1.03
N HIS A 34 -20.01 -14.30 0.13
CA HIS A 34 -20.21 -14.76 -1.25
C HIS A 34 -19.11 -15.74 -1.70
N PRO A 35 -18.91 -16.89 -1.01
CA PRO A 35 -17.82 -17.82 -1.32
C PRO A 35 -17.96 -18.43 -2.72
N ASP A 36 -19.19 -18.61 -3.20
CA ASP A 36 -19.53 -19.15 -4.52
C ASP A 36 -18.88 -18.38 -5.68
N LEU A 37 -18.78 -17.06 -5.57
CA LEU A 37 -18.15 -16.20 -6.58
C LEU A 37 -16.63 -16.43 -6.70
N TYR A 38 -16.01 -16.96 -5.66
CA TYR A 38 -14.58 -17.20 -5.57
C TYR A 38 -14.23 -18.65 -5.85
N GLU A 39 -15.09 -19.60 -5.50
CA GLU A 39 -14.93 -21.03 -5.82
C GLU A 39 -14.97 -21.30 -7.34
N VAL A 40 -15.72 -20.50 -8.10
CA VAL A 40 -15.73 -20.57 -9.58
C VAL A 40 -14.38 -20.14 -10.18
N LYS A 41 -13.55 -19.41 -9.42
CA LYS A 41 -12.25 -18.93 -9.91
C LYS A 41 -11.17 -19.93 -9.56
N SER A 42 -10.32 -20.26 -10.55
CA SER A 42 -9.17 -21.14 -10.33
C SER A 42 -8.11 -20.57 -9.38
N ALA A 43 -8.13 -19.25 -9.14
CA ALA A 43 -7.19 -18.58 -8.25
C ALA A 43 -7.79 -18.42 -6.84
N PRO A 44 -7.00 -18.62 -5.77
CA PRO A 44 -7.47 -18.37 -4.41
C PRO A 44 -8.01 -16.96 -4.19
N TRP A 45 -9.03 -16.82 -3.34
CA TRP A 45 -9.69 -15.54 -3.07
C TRP A 45 -8.73 -14.45 -2.55
N TYR A 46 -7.71 -14.86 -1.77
CA TYR A 46 -6.71 -13.98 -1.19
C TYR A 46 -5.62 -13.53 -2.17
N THR A 47 -5.54 -14.10 -3.37
CA THR A 47 -4.52 -13.72 -4.37
C THR A 47 -4.62 -12.24 -4.75
N SER A 48 -5.85 -11.70 -4.80
CA SER A 48 -6.07 -10.27 -5.04
C SER A 48 -5.50 -9.37 -3.93
N ILE A 49 -5.58 -9.83 -2.67
CA ILE A 49 -5.01 -9.13 -1.51
C ILE A 49 -3.48 -9.17 -1.57
N GLN A 50 -2.90 -10.33 -1.92
CA GLN A 50 -1.45 -10.48 -2.05
C GLN A 50 -0.85 -9.57 -3.12
N ILE A 51 -1.45 -9.54 -4.31
CA ILE A 51 -0.99 -8.70 -5.42
C ILE A 51 -1.09 -7.22 -5.03
N GLN A 52 -2.22 -6.80 -4.45
CA GLN A 52 -2.37 -5.41 -4.01
C GLN A 52 -1.35 -5.06 -2.92
N GLY A 53 -1.15 -5.92 -1.93
CA GLY A 53 -0.16 -5.73 -0.87
C GLY A 53 1.26 -5.58 -1.43
N PHE A 54 1.62 -6.39 -2.43
CA PHE A 54 2.92 -6.30 -3.10
C PHE A 54 3.11 -4.97 -3.86
N VAL A 55 2.08 -4.53 -4.59
CA VAL A 55 2.10 -3.23 -5.29
C VAL A 55 2.26 -2.08 -4.30
N ILE A 56 1.49 -2.09 -3.22
CA ILE A 56 1.55 -1.05 -2.17
C ILE A 56 2.91 -1.05 -1.48
N PHE A 57 3.48 -2.23 -1.22
CA PHE A 57 4.82 -2.37 -0.67
C PHE A 57 5.88 -1.71 -1.57
N ILE A 58 5.83 -1.94 -2.88
CA ILE A 58 6.76 -1.29 -3.84
C ILE A 58 6.60 0.23 -3.81
N ILE A 59 5.36 0.74 -3.80
CA ILE A 59 5.10 2.19 -3.77
C ILE A 59 5.67 2.82 -2.48
N ILE A 60 5.46 2.18 -1.33
CA ILE A 60 6.00 2.63 -0.05
C ILE A 60 7.53 2.61 -0.06
N ALA A 61 8.15 1.55 -0.60
CA ALA A 61 9.60 1.46 -0.73
C ALA A 61 10.17 2.60 -1.58
N ILE A 62 9.54 2.93 -2.71
CA ILE A 62 9.93 4.07 -3.56
C ILE A 62 9.78 5.39 -2.79
N ALA A 63 8.67 5.58 -2.06
CA ALA A 63 8.45 6.80 -1.26
C ALA A 63 9.50 6.98 -0.16
N ILE A 64 9.89 5.89 0.52
CA ILE A 64 10.97 5.89 1.52
C ILE A 64 12.31 6.22 0.86
N PHE A 65 12.61 5.61 -0.28
CA PHE A 65 13.87 5.87 -1.00
C PHE A 65 13.99 7.34 -1.41
N LEU A 66 12.92 7.93 -1.97
CA LEU A 66 12.85 9.35 -2.30
C LEU A 66 13.11 10.22 -1.07
N LYS A 67 12.50 9.87 0.07
CA LYS A 67 12.66 10.59 1.34
C LYS A 67 14.10 10.55 1.84
N ILE A 68 14.79 9.41 1.71
CA ILE A 68 16.21 9.26 2.03
C ILE A 68 17.08 10.11 1.07
N ALA A 69 16.81 10.05 -0.23
CA ALA A 69 17.57 10.81 -1.24
C ALA A 69 17.47 12.32 -1.00
N ILE A 70 16.27 12.82 -0.71
CA ILE A 70 16.04 14.24 -0.37
C ILE A 70 16.80 14.64 0.91
N LYS A 71 16.73 13.83 1.97
CA LYS A 71 17.48 14.08 3.21
C LYS A 71 18.99 14.07 3.01
N LYS A 72 19.49 13.16 2.18
CA LYS A 72 20.92 13.07 1.86
C LYS A 72 21.40 14.30 1.09
N LYS A 73 20.61 14.76 0.11
CA LYS A 73 20.91 15.98 -0.66
C LYS A 73 20.97 17.21 0.26
N MET A 74 19.99 17.38 1.15
CA MET A 74 19.98 18.49 2.13
C MET A 74 21.13 18.50 3.13
N ARG A 75 21.79 17.36 3.38
CA ARG A 75 22.92 17.28 4.32
C ARG A 75 24.25 17.63 3.65
N ASN A 76 24.31 17.52 2.33
CA ASN A 76 25.51 17.78 1.54
C ASN A 76 25.55 19.22 0.98
N ASP A 77 24.44 19.95 1.04
CA ASP A 77 24.35 21.40 0.82
C ASP A 77 24.48 22.15 2.16
#